data_AF-A0A961VCP0-F1
#
_entry.id   AF-A0A961VCP0-F1
#
_cell.length_a   1.000
_cell.length_b   1.000
_cell.length_c   1.000
_cell.angle_alpha   90.00
_cell.angle_beta   90.00
_cell.angle_gamma   90.00
#
_symmetry.space_group_name_H-M   'P 1'
#
loop_
_entity.id
_entity.type
_entity.pdbx_description
1 polymer ?
#
loop_
_entity_poly.entity_id
_entity_poly.type
_entity_poly.pdbx_seq_one_letter_code
_entity_poly.pdbx_strand_id
1 'polypeptide(L)'
;MTNLTLQLPLWANIALFVLCAAGVWFAGSRLTYLADTLSDRLNLAKSLVGLVFLALATSLPEVATTLTAAIERQSELVLNNLFGGIALQTAILGVADFWTRGAITNYPRKAIHALEAILLVALLAMVQSVLIIDEPFALVDVGIGSVVVGLAYGGAILLLRRYDGNNDWVPVDIPPDTDAPESPFAAVRLQKMETGRLLVASAG
;
A
#
# COMPACT_ATOMS: atom_id res chain seq x y z
N MET A 1 -38.37 5.09 4.96
CA MET A 1 -37.60 5.74 6.04
C MET A 1 -37.17 7.10 5.56
N THR A 2 -37.33 8.08 6.43
CA THR A 2 -37.49 9.52 6.17
C THR A 2 -36.30 10.19 5.49
N ASN A 3 -36.63 11.06 4.52
CA ASN A 3 -35.79 12.08 3.89
C ASN A 3 -34.75 12.70 4.83
N LEU A 4 -33.52 12.20 4.82
CA LEU A 4 -32.36 12.74 5.54
C LEU A 4 -31.22 13.14 4.61
N THR A 5 -31.45 13.16 3.30
CA THR A 5 -30.65 13.99 2.41
C THR A 5 -31.14 15.42 2.61
N LEU A 6 -30.57 16.16 3.57
CA LEU A 6 -30.55 17.61 3.43
C LEU A 6 -30.03 17.87 2.02
N GLN A 7 -30.90 18.32 1.11
CA GLN A 7 -30.49 18.85 -0.19
C GLN A 7 -29.79 20.18 0.10
N LEU A 8 -28.61 20.08 0.72
CA LEU A 8 -27.75 21.19 0.97
C LEU A 8 -27.44 21.83 -0.39
N PRO A 9 -27.46 23.16 -0.47
CA PRO A 9 -27.02 23.82 -1.68
C PRO A 9 -25.57 23.40 -1.99
N LEU A 10 -25.20 23.37 -3.28
CA LEU A 10 -23.91 22.85 -3.75
C LEU A 10 -22.71 23.40 -2.95
N TRP A 11 -22.72 24.68 -2.62
CA TRP A 11 -21.66 25.32 -1.83
C TRP A 11 -21.51 24.74 -0.43
N ALA A 12 -22.60 24.30 0.21
CA ALA A 12 -22.57 23.70 1.53
C ALA A 12 -22.03 22.25 1.48
N ASN A 13 -22.36 21.49 0.43
CA ASN A 13 -21.75 20.19 0.18
C ASN A 13 -20.24 20.30 -0.09
N ILE A 14 -19.83 21.30 -0.88
CA ILE A 14 -18.41 21.59 -1.12
C ILE A 14 -17.71 21.98 0.19
N ALA A 15 -18.31 22.86 0.99
CA ALA A 15 -17.74 23.27 2.28
C ALA A 15 -17.60 22.08 3.25
N LEU A 16 -18.63 21.22 3.32
CA LEU A 16 -18.59 20.00 4.13
C LEU A 16 -17.50 19.04 3.64
N PHE A 17 -17.40 18.82 2.33
CA PHE A 17 -16.36 17.99 1.73
C PHE A 17 -14.96 18.51 2.06
N VAL A 18 -14.71 19.80 1.90
CA VAL A 18 -13.42 20.43 2.23
C VAL A 18 -13.11 20.30 3.72
N LEU A 19 -14.10 20.49 4.59
CA LEU A 19 -13.94 20.34 6.04
C LEU A 19 -13.58 18.90 6.42
N CYS A 20 -14.27 17.91 5.85
CA CYS A 20 -13.96 16.49 6.05
C CYS A 20 -12.57 16.14 5.51
N ALA A 21 -12.23 16.59 4.30
CA ALA A 21 -10.92 16.37 3.70
C ALA A 21 -9.78 16.98 4.55
N ALA A 22 -9.98 18.18 5.08
CA ALA A 22 -9.04 18.82 6.00
C ALA A 22 -8.91 18.03 7.32
N GLY A 23 -10.03 17.50 7.84
CA GLY A 23 -10.04 16.62 9.01
C GLY A 23 -9.22 15.34 8.79
N VAL A 24 -9.41 14.68 7.64
CA VAL A 24 -8.64 13.49 7.25
C VAL A 24 -7.15 13.83 7.09
N TRP A 25 -6.81 14.93 6.43
CA TRP A 25 -5.44 15.40 6.29
C TRP A 25 -4.76 15.64 7.65
N PHE A 26 -5.45 16.35 8.54
CA PHE A 26 -4.95 16.61 9.89
C PHE A 26 -4.75 15.32 10.69
N ALA A 27 -5.73 14.41 10.66
CA ALA A 27 -5.62 13.11 11.31
C ALA A 27 -4.44 12.29 10.77
N GLY A 28 -4.27 12.24 9.45
CA GLY A 28 -3.15 11.55 8.79
C GLY A 28 -1.80 12.12 9.21
N SER A 29 -1.65 13.46 9.23
CA SER A 29 -0.39 14.09 9.69
C SER A 29 -0.08 13.81 11.17
N ARG A 30 -1.09 13.77 12.04
CA ARG A 30 -0.94 13.44 13.46
C ARG A 30 -0.58 11.98 13.68
N LEU A 31 -1.07 11.09 12.82
CA LEU A 31 -0.79 9.67 12.88
C LEU A 31 0.72 9.38 12.79
N THR A 32 1.44 10.09 11.91
CA THR A 32 2.91 9.95 11.77
C THR A 32 3.65 10.34 13.05
N TYR A 33 3.24 11.42 13.73
CA TYR A 33 3.86 11.82 15.00
C TYR A 33 3.60 10.79 16.13
N LEU A 34 2.39 10.23 16.15
CA LEU A 34 2.04 9.16 17.08
C LEU A 34 2.85 7.88 16.79
N ALA A 35 3.08 7.59 15.51
CA ALA A 35 3.92 6.47 15.06
C ALA A 35 5.35 6.60 15.60
N ASP A 36 5.98 7.77 15.47
CA ASP A 36 7.32 8.03 16.02
C ASP A 36 7.37 7.83 17.54
N THR A 37 6.39 8.40 18.26
CA THR A 37 6.30 8.27 19.73
C THR A 37 6.10 6.81 20.15
N LEU A 38 5.33 6.04 19.39
CA LEU A 38 5.07 4.63 19.65
C LEU A 38 6.32 3.78 19.38
N SER A 39 7.07 4.09 18.32
CA SER A 39 8.34 3.45 17.99
C SER A 39 9.36 3.61 19.13
N ASP A 40 9.47 4.82 19.68
CA ASP A 40 10.40 5.13 20.76
C ASP A 40 10.04 4.40 22.06
N ARG A 41 8.74 4.24 22.36
CA ARG A 41 8.26 3.51 23.56
C ARG A 41 8.37 2.01 23.45
N LEU A 42 8.12 1.44 22.27
CA LEU A 42 8.13 0.00 22.03
C LEU A 42 9.50 -0.53 21.58
N ASN A 43 10.51 0.34 21.45
CA ASN A 43 11.83 0.01 20.91
C ASN A 43 11.76 -0.67 19.52
N LEU A 44 10.76 -0.28 18.72
CA LEU A 44 10.58 -0.79 17.37
C LEU A 44 11.44 0.00 16.38
N ALA A 45 11.79 -0.65 15.27
CA ALA A 45 12.46 0.03 14.17
C ALA A 45 11.52 1.10 13.56
N LYS A 46 11.97 2.36 13.53
CA LYS A 46 11.19 3.48 12.97
C LYS A 46 10.77 3.23 11.53
N SER A 47 11.56 2.51 10.75
CA SER A 47 11.24 2.11 9.38
C SER A 47 10.04 1.18 9.29
N LEU A 48 9.95 0.19 10.18
CA LEU A 48 8.84 -0.76 10.23
C LEU A 48 7.55 -0.05 10.67
N VAL A 49 7.66 0.77 11.72
CA VAL A 49 6.53 1.55 12.23
C VAL A 49 6.05 2.53 11.15
N GLY A 50 6.96 3.27 10.52
CA GLY A 50 6.63 4.16 9.40
C GLY A 50 5.94 3.44 8.24
N LEU A 51 6.41 2.25 7.85
CA LEU A 51 5.79 1.44 6.79
C LEU A 51 4.36 1.04 7.14
N VAL A 52 4.11 0.55 8.36
CA VAL A 52 2.78 0.11 8.81
C VAL A 52 1.82 1.29 8.89
N PHE A 53 2.24 2.41 9.50
CA PHE A 53 1.38 3.57 9.63
C PHE A 53 1.11 4.26 8.30
N LEU A 54 2.09 4.26 7.38
CA LEU A 54 1.87 4.74 6.01
C LEU A 54 0.82 3.89 5.29
N ALA A 55 0.95 2.56 5.34
CA ALA A 55 -0.03 1.64 4.75
C ALA A 55 -1.44 1.82 5.35
N LEU A 56 -1.54 2.03 6.67
CA LEU A 56 -2.81 2.33 7.33
C LEU A 56 -3.37 3.68 6.90
N ALA A 57 -2.54 4.72 6.84
CA ALA A 57 -2.97 6.06 6.45
C ALA A 57 -3.56 6.10 5.03
N THR A 58 -3.02 5.28 4.12
CA THR A 58 -3.49 5.22 2.73
C THR A 58 -4.74 4.36 2.55
N SER A 59 -4.83 3.21 3.24
CA SER A 59 -5.92 2.24 2.99
C SER A 59 -7.14 2.40 3.91
N LEU A 60 -6.98 3.01 5.08
CA LEU A 60 -8.08 3.16 6.03
C LEU A 60 -9.25 4.02 5.48
N PRO A 61 -9.01 5.16 4.79
CA PRO A 61 -10.09 5.92 4.16
C PRO A 61 -10.83 5.11 3.09
N GLU A 62 -10.10 4.35 2.27
CA GLU A 62 -10.67 3.51 1.22
C GLU A 62 -11.59 2.43 1.81
N VAL A 63 -11.13 1.74 2.86
CA VAL A 63 -11.93 0.72 3.58
C VAL A 63 -13.18 1.32 4.20
N ALA A 64 -13.08 2.51 4.83
CA ALA A 64 -14.21 3.17 5.45
C ALA A 64 -15.30 3.55 4.41
N THR A 65 -14.89 4.14 3.28
CA THR A 65 -15.80 4.50 2.18
C THR A 65 -16.42 3.26 1.54
N THR A 66 -15.62 2.25 1.22
CA THR A 66 -16.10 0.99 0.64
C THR A 66 -17.09 0.28 1.56
N LEU A 67 -16.78 0.18 2.87
CA LEU A 67 -17.67 -0.48 3.83
C LEU A 67 -19.00 0.26 3.96
N THR A 68 -18.96 1.59 4.05
CA THR A 68 -20.18 2.41 4.12
C THR A 68 -21.02 2.23 2.86
N ALA A 69 -20.40 2.32 1.68
CA ALA A 69 -21.06 2.10 0.40
C ALA A 69 -21.64 0.69 0.26
N ALA A 70 -20.93 -0.34 0.74
CA ALA A 70 -21.40 -1.73 0.72
C ALA A 70 -22.61 -1.95 1.63
N ILE A 71 -22.61 -1.37 2.84
CA ILE A 71 -23.74 -1.40 3.78
C ILE A 71 -24.97 -0.70 3.17
N GLU A 72 -24.75 0.42 2.48
CA GLU A 72 -25.80 1.17 1.77
C GLU A 72 -26.23 0.51 0.45
N ARG A 73 -25.69 -0.66 0.10
CA ARG A 73 -25.95 -1.39 -1.15
C ARG A 73 -25.68 -0.55 -2.41
N GLN A 74 -24.72 0.37 -2.33
CA GLN A 74 -24.29 1.22 -3.44
C GLN A 74 -23.11 0.59 -4.19
N SER A 75 -23.40 -0.45 -4.99
CA SER A 75 -22.38 -1.20 -5.73
C SER A 75 -21.55 -0.32 -6.68
N GLU A 76 -22.17 0.69 -7.31
CA GLU A 76 -21.46 1.65 -8.17
C GLU A 76 -20.44 2.49 -7.38
N LEU A 77 -20.77 2.90 -6.16
CA LEU A 77 -19.87 3.70 -5.32
C LEU A 77 -18.70 2.85 -4.81
N VAL A 78 -18.95 1.58 -4.46
CA VAL A 78 -17.90 0.61 -4.11
C VAL A 78 -16.92 0.44 -5.28
N LEU A 79 -17.44 0.26 -6.50
CA LEU A 79 -16.62 0.14 -7.70
C LEU A 79 -15.80 1.40 -7.96
N ASN A 80 -16.44 2.56 -7.98
CA ASN A 80 -15.77 3.83 -8.26
C ASN A 80 -14.68 4.13 -7.23
N ASN A 81 -14.88 3.76 -5.96
CA ASN A 81 -13.86 3.88 -4.93
C ASN A 81 -12.65 2.95 -5.20
N LEU A 82 -12.90 1.70 -5.62
CA LEU A 82 -11.86 0.74 -5.95
C LEU A 82 -11.00 1.18 -7.15
N PHE A 83 -11.63 1.54 -8.27
CA PHE A 83 -10.90 2.00 -9.46
C PHE A 83 -10.24 3.36 -9.24
N GLY A 84 -10.95 4.27 -8.55
CA GLY A 84 -10.44 5.60 -8.22
C GLY A 84 -9.20 5.54 -7.34
N GLY A 85 -9.17 4.65 -6.33
CA GLY A 85 -8.00 4.43 -5.48
C GLY A 85 -6.78 3.96 -6.27
N ILE A 86 -6.93 2.93 -7.10
CA ILE A 86 -5.84 2.41 -7.95
C ILE A 86 -5.35 3.49 -8.93
N ALA A 87 -6.27 4.22 -9.55
CA ALA A 87 -5.93 5.30 -10.48
C ALA A 87 -5.17 6.44 -9.77
N LEU A 88 -5.62 6.86 -8.58
CA LEU A 88 -4.97 7.91 -7.79
C LEU A 88 -3.58 7.49 -7.33
N GLN A 89 -3.43 6.26 -6.80
CA GLN A 89 -2.13 5.71 -6.39
C GLN A 89 -1.16 5.67 -7.58
N THR A 90 -1.62 5.21 -8.74
CA THR A 90 -0.82 5.18 -9.98
C THR A 90 -0.48 6.59 -10.47
N ALA A 91 -1.42 7.54 -10.39
CA ALA A 91 -1.19 8.92 -10.78
C ALA A 91 -0.16 9.62 -9.87
N ILE A 92 -0.23 9.40 -8.55
CA ILE A 92 0.75 9.92 -7.59
C ILE A 92 2.16 9.38 -7.93
N LEU A 93 2.29 8.08 -8.25
CA LEU A 93 3.55 7.51 -8.72
C LEU A 93 4.03 8.15 -10.02
N GLY A 94 3.14 8.35 -11.00
CA GLY A 94 3.48 9.02 -12.25
C GLY A 94 3.97 10.47 -12.06
N VAL A 95 3.35 11.21 -11.14
CA VAL A 95 3.79 12.57 -10.77
C VAL A 95 5.12 12.54 -10.03
N ALA A 96 5.33 11.56 -9.15
CA ALA A 96 6.60 11.39 -8.43
C ALA A 96 7.75 11.06 -9.40
N ASP A 97 7.52 10.19 -10.38
CA ASP A 97 8.45 9.84 -11.45
C ASP A 97 8.79 11.05 -12.32
N PHE A 98 7.82 11.94 -12.59
CA PHE A 98 8.07 13.17 -13.34
C PHE A 98 8.97 14.15 -12.56
N TRP A 99 8.80 14.22 -11.24
CA TRP A 99 9.55 15.15 -10.39
C TRP A 99 10.96 14.65 -10.07
N THR A 100 11.14 13.34 -9.99
CA THR A 100 12.44 12.72 -9.72
C THR A 100 13.26 12.58 -11.01
N ARG A 101 14.56 12.86 -10.97
CA ARG A 101 15.47 12.78 -12.14
C ARG A 101 15.77 11.34 -12.61
N GLY A 102 14.93 10.38 -12.23
CA GLY A 102 14.98 8.98 -12.59
C GLY A 102 13.68 8.32 -12.17
N ALA A 103 13.08 7.52 -13.06
CA ALA A 103 11.83 6.83 -12.78
C ALA A 103 12.01 5.87 -11.61
N ILE A 104 11.34 6.14 -10.49
CA ILE A 104 11.27 5.27 -9.32
C ILE A 104 10.69 3.91 -9.74
N THR A 105 9.79 3.91 -10.72
CA THR A 105 9.19 2.72 -11.33
C THR A 105 10.20 1.81 -12.06
N ASN A 106 11.43 2.27 -12.33
CA ASN A 106 12.41 1.51 -13.09
C ASN A 106 13.27 0.54 -12.24
N TYR A 107 13.18 0.55 -10.90
CA TYR A 107 14.12 -0.17 -10.02
C TYR A 107 13.41 -0.94 -8.89
N PRO A 108 13.62 -2.26 -8.69
CA PRO A 108 14.09 -3.32 -9.58
C PRO A 108 12.94 -4.10 -10.23
N ARG A 109 13.06 -4.42 -11.54
CA ARG A 109 12.11 -5.28 -12.27
C ARG A 109 12.28 -6.76 -11.92
N LYS A 110 11.63 -7.22 -10.86
CA LYS A 110 11.35 -8.66 -10.74
C LYS A 110 10.14 -9.02 -11.60
N ALA A 111 10.19 -10.17 -12.27
CA ALA A 111 9.05 -10.70 -13.04
C ALA A 111 7.79 -10.90 -12.16
N ILE A 112 7.98 -11.04 -10.84
CA ILE A 112 6.90 -11.12 -9.85
C ILE A 112 5.98 -9.90 -9.90
N HIS A 113 6.50 -8.67 -10.08
CA HIS A 113 5.69 -7.46 -10.09
C HIS A 113 4.82 -7.35 -11.35
N ALA A 114 5.31 -7.88 -12.47
CA ALA A 114 4.50 -8.00 -13.68
C ALA A 114 3.36 -9.03 -13.49
N LEU A 115 3.64 -10.14 -12.80
CA LEU A 115 2.63 -11.13 -12.46
C LEU A 115 1.58 -10.57 -11.48
N GLU A 116 2.00 -9.82 -10.46
CA GLU A 116 1.12 -9.10 -9.53
C GLU A 116 0.17 -8.15 -10.28
N ALA A 117 0.71 -7.36 -11.21
CA ALA A 117 -0.08 -6.43 -12.01
C ALA A 117 -1.10 -7.17 -12.92
N ILE A 118 -0.69 -8.26 -13.57
CA ILE A 118 -1.59 -9.07 -14.42
C ILE A 118 -2.71 -9.69 -13.58
N LEU A 119 -2.38 -10.26 -12.42
CA LEU A 119 -3.36 -10.86 -11.51
C LEU A 119 -4.33 -9.81 -10.96
N LEU A 120 -3.84 -8.61 -10.62
CA LEU A 120 -4.69 -7.50 -10.21
C LEU A 120 -5.68 -7.11 -11.31
N VAL A 121 -5.21 -6.91 -12.54
CA VAL A 121 -6.08 -6.57 -13.69
C VAL A 121 -7.10 -7.68 -13.95
N ALA A 122 -6.67 -8.95 -13.87
CA ALA A 122 -7.57 -10.10 -14.05
C ALA A 122 -8.66 -10.15 -12.97
N LEU A 123 -8.30 -9.90 -11.69
CA LEU A 123 -9.27 -9.86 -10.59
C LEU A 123 -10.24 -8.68 -10.74
N LEU A 124 -9.78 -7.50 -11.16
CA LEU A 124 -10.64 -6.35 -11.41
C LEU A 124 -11.63 -6.61 -12.56
N ALA A 125 -11.15 -7.23 -13.65
CA ALA A 125 -12.01 -7.63 -14.77
C ALA A 125 -13.05 -8.68 -14.34
N MET A 126 -12.66 -9.60 -13.45
CA MET A 126 -13.57 -10.58 -12.89
C MET A 126 -14.65 -9.94 -12.02
N VAL A 127 -14.29 -8.99 -11.14
CA VAL A 127 -15.26 -8.22 -10.35
C VAL A 127 -16.26 -7.50 -11.26
N GLN A 128 -15.78 -6.88 -12.34
CA GLN A 128 -16.67 -6.26 -13.34
C GLN A 128 -17.61 -7.27 -14.00
N SER A 129 -17.09 -8.45 -14.39
CA SER A 129 -17.92 -9.48 -15.01
C SER A 129 -19.03 -10.00 -14.08
N VAL A 130 -18.75 -10.16 -12.79
CA VAL A 130 -19.73 -10.61 -11.78
C VAL A 130 -20.84 -9.57 -11.60
N LEU A 131 -20.54 -8.29 -11.74
CA LEU A 131 -21.54 -7.23 -11.59
C LEU A 131 -22.41 -7.03 -12.83
N ILE A 132 -21.93 -7.45 -14.01
CA ILE A 132 -22.71 -7.41 -15.26
C ILE A 132 -23.62 -8.64 -15.36
N ILE A 133 -23.17 -9.79 -14.84
CA ILE A 133 -23.94 -11.03 -14.84
C ILE A 133 -24.89 -10.98 -13.66
N ASP A 134 -26.19 -10.78 -13.91
CA ASP A 134 -27.22 -10.90 -12.88
C ASP A 134 -27.16 -12.29 -12.25
N GLU A 135 -26.89 -12.35 -10.95
CA GLU A 135 -26.73 -13.61 -10.24
C GLU A 135 -28.08 -14.18 -9.80
N PRO A 136 -28.44 -15.41 -10.25
CA PRO A 136 -29.73 -16.01 -9.93
C PRO A 136 -29.82 -16.53 -8.48
N PHE A 137 -28.69 -16.72 -7.79
CA PHE A 137 -28.65 -17.31 -6.44
C PHE A 137 -27.67 -16.55 -5.54
N ALA A 138 -28.17 -16.04 -4.41
CA ALA A 138 -27.37 -15.50 -3.32
C ALA A 138 -27.64 -16.29 -2.03
N LEU A 139 -26.57 -16.69 -1.33
CA LEU A 139 -26.66 -17.34 -0.02
C LEU A 139 -26.30 -16.29 1.04
N VAL A 140 -27.26 -15.89 1.88
CA VAL A 140 -27.04 -14.89 2.95
C VAL A 140 -26.43 -13.58 2.40
N ASP A 141 -27.08 -12.96 1.42
CA ASP A 141 -26.63 -11.75 0.71
C ASP A 141 -25.25 -11.86 -0.02
N VAL A 142 -24.61 -13.04 -0.02
CA VAL A 142 -23.36 -13.28 -0.77
C VAL A 142 -23.68 -14.05 -2.06
N GLY A 143 -23.41 -13.40 -3.20
CA GLY A 143 -23.47 -14.01 -4.51
C GLY A 143 -22.38 -15.06 -4.73
N ILE A 144 -22.66 -16.04 -5.58
CA ILE A 144 -21.69 -17.04 -6.05
C ILE A 144 -20.46 -16.34 -6.63
N GLY A 145 -20.64 -15.28 -7.41
CA GLY A 145 -19.58 -14.53 -8.06
C GLY A 145 -18.59 -13.94 -7.06
N SER A 146 -19.06 -13.45 -5.91
CA SER A 146 -18.21 -12.99 -4.81
C SER A 146 -17.35 -14.12 -4.23
N VAL A 147 -17.91 -15.33 -4.12
CA VAL A 147 -17.17 -16.53 -3.68
C VAL A 147 -16.12 -16.91 -4.72
N VAL A 148 -16.45 -16.89 -6.01
CA VAL A 148 -15.49 -17.20 -7.08
C VAL A 148 -14.36 -16.17 -7.10
N VAL A 149 -14.67 -14.87 -6.94
CA VAL A 149 -13.66 -13.80 -6.82
C VAL A 149 -12.76 -14.03 -5.60
N GLY A 150 -13.33 -14.39 -4.45
CA GLY A 150 -12.57 -14.70 -3.23
C GLY A 150 -11.63 -15.90 -3.41
N LEU A 151 -12.10 -16.96 -4.09
CA LEU A 151 -11.27 -18.12 -4.42
C LEU A 151 -10.18 -17.78 -5.44
N ALA A 152 -10.49 -16.97 -6.45
CA ALA A 152 -9.52 -16.50 -7.43
C ALA A 152 -8.43 -15.64 -6.78
N TYR A 153 -8.80 -14.77 -5.83
CA TYR A 153 -7.86 -13.98 -5.03
C TYR A 153 -6.95 -14.88 -4.18
N GLY A 154 -7.52 -15.86 -3.47
CA GLY A 154 -6.74 -16.86 -2.73
C GLY A 154 -5.79 -17.64 -3.64
N GLY A 155 -6.26 -18.05 -4.83
CA GLY A 155 -5.45 -18.70 -5.85
C GLY A 155 -4.31 -17.82 -6.37
N ALA A 156 -4.57 -16.52 -6.61
CA ALA A 156 -3.57 -15.54 -7.01
C ALA A 156 -2.47 -15.40 -5.94
N ILE A 157 -2.83 -15.33 -4.66
CA ILE A 157 -1.85 -15.32 -3.56
C ILE A 157 -1.01 -16.60 -3.54
N LEU A 158 -1.65 -17.77 -3.66
CA LEU A 158 -0.93 -19.05 -3.67
C LEU A 158 0.02 -19.15 -4.87
N LEU A 159 -0.38 -18.63 -6.03
CA LEU A 159 0.44 -18.57 -7.23
C LEU A 159 1.65 -17.64 -7.02
N LEU A 160 1.43 -16.44 -6.48
CA LEU A 160 2.49 -15.49 -6.16
C LEU A 160 3.49 -16.08 -5.16
N ARG A 161 3.00 -16.70 -4.08
CA ARG A 161 3.85 -17.38 -3.08
C ARG A 161 4.70 -18.50 -3.68
N ARG A 162 4.21 -19.21 -4.71
CA ARG A 162 5.01 -20.24 -5.41
C ARG A 162 6.12 -19.63 -6.26
N TYR A 163 5.91 -18.44 -6.81
CA TYR A 163 6.89 -17.74 -7.64
C TYR A 163 7.91 -16.93 -6.84
N ASP A 164 7.56 -16.51 -5.61
CA ASP A 164 8.43 -15.68 -4.77
C ASP A 164 9.61 -16.47 -4.14
N GLY A 165 9.57 -17.80 -4.19
CA GLY A 165 10.48 -18.68 -3.44
C GLY A 165 11.96 -18.72 -3.86
N ASN A 166 12.46 -17.86 -4.75
CA ASN A 166 13.86 -17.99 -5.20
C ASN A 166 14.57 -16.72 -5.75
N ASN A 167 14.27 -15.51 -5.28
CA ASN A 167 15.04 -14.33 -5.69
C ASN A 167 15.16 -13.31 -4.56
N ASP A 168 16.13 -13.50 -3.69
CA ASP A 168 16.59 -12.45 -2.80
C ASP A 168 17.13 -11.28 -3.62
N TRP A 169 16.86 -10.07 -3.14
CA TRP A 169 17.49 -8.86 -3.66
C TRP A 169 19.01 -9.01 -3.46
N VAL A 170 19.76 -9.28 -4.53
CA VAL A 170 21.21 -9.18 -4.50
C VAL A 170 21.54 -7.69 -4.59
N PRO A 171 22.24 -7.09 -3.62
CA PRO A 171 22.72 -5.72 -3.76
C PRO A 171 23.48 -5.63 -5.08
N VAL A 172 23.01 -4.78 -5.98
CA VAL A 172 23.77 -4.45 -7.19
C VAL A 172 25.09 -3.88 -6.70
N ASP A 173 26.20 -4.53 -7.02
CA ASP A 173 27.53 -3.99 -6.79
C ASP A 173 27.58 -2.64 -7.49
N ILE A 174 27.45 -1.57 -6.70
CA ILE A 174 27.72 -0.22 -7.16
C ILE A 174 29.20 -0.26 -7.58
N PRO A 175 29.55 0.09 -8.84
CA PRO A 175 30.95 0.24 -9.22
C PRO A 175 31.64 1.08 -8.13
N PRO A 176 32.84 0.72 -7.66
CA PRO A 176 33.48 1.47 -6.58
C PRO A 176 33.48 2.93 -7.01
N ASP A 177 32.75 3.76 -6.26
CA ASP A 177 32.63 5.17 -6.54
C ASP A 177 34.05 5.72 -6.35
N THR A 178 34.81 5.85 -7.45
CA THR A 178 36.19 6.33 -7.41
C THR A 178 36.27 7.75 -6.85
N ASP A 179 35.12 8.43 -6.73
CA ASP A 179 34.98 9.82 -6.32
C ASP A 179 33.91 10.07 -5.23
N ALA A 180 33.40 9.04 -4.53
CA ALA A 180 32.51 9.30 -3.38
C ALA A 180 33.32 9.89 -2.22
N PRO A 181 32.94 11.06 -1.66
CA PRO A 181 33.58 11.56 -0.45
C PRO A 181 33.42 10.51 0.66
N GLU A 182 34.54 10.11 1.27
CA GLU A 182 34.55 9.14 2.37
C GLU A 182 33.49 9.54 3.40
N SER A 183 32.43 8.72 3.51
CA SER A 183 31.40 9.03 4.48
C SER A 183 32.05 9.00 5.87
N PRO A 184 31.78 9.97 6.75
CA PRO A 184 32.33 9.98 8.11
C PRO A 184 31.87 8.77 8.94
N PHE A 185 30.93 7.97 8.42
CA PHE A 185 30.43 6.74 9.04
C PHE A 185 31.14 5.46 8.55
N ALA A 186 31.98 5.53 7.52
CA ALA A 186 32.71 4.35 7.00
C ALA A 186 33.78 3.87 7.99
N ALA A 187 34.51 4.80 8.62
CA ALA A 187 35.53 4.49 9.62
C ALA A 187 34.96 3.78 10.87
N VAL A 188 33.75 4.15 11.29
CA VAL A 188 33.08 3.58 12.48
C VAL A 188 32.72 2.10 12.29
N ARG A 189 32.40 1.69 11.04
CA ARG A 189 32.00 0.31 10.74
C ARG A 189 33.19 -0.65 10.75
N LEU A 190 34.36 -0.20 10.32
CA LEU A 190 35.58 -1.02 10.27
C LEU A 190 36.20 -1.24 11.66
N GLN A 191 36.22 -0.20 12.50
CA GLN A 191 36.76 -0.32 13.87
C GLN A 191 35.96 -1.32 14.73
N LYS A 192 34.65 -1.44 14.50
CA LYS A 192 33.79 -2.39 15.22
C LYS A 192 34.01 -3.85 14.77
N MET A 193 34.46 -4.06 13.53
CA MET A 193 34.76 -5.39 12.98
C MET A 193 36.11 -5.94 13.44
N GLU A 194 37.14 -5.09 13.56
CA GLU A 194 38.45 -5.54 14.06
C GLU A 194 38.43 -5.92 15.54
N THR A 195 37.69 -5.16 16.35
CA THR A 195 37.57 -5.42 17.80
C THR A 195 36.89 -6.76 18.08
N GLY A 196 35.94 -7.20 17.23
CA GLY A 196 35.25 -8.48 17.38
C GLY A 196 36.12 -9.70 17.07
N ARG A 197 37.10 -9.58 16.17
CA ARG A 197 38.02 -10.69 15.83
C ARG A 197 39.12 -10.89 16.88
N LEU A 198 39.52 -9.83 17.59
CA LEU A 198 40.54 -9.92 18.64
C LEU A 198 40.04 -10.60 19.92
N LEU A 199 38.75 -10.48 20.25
CA LEU A 199 38.18 -11.12 21.45
C LEU A 199 37.94 -12.62 21.30
N VAL A 200 37.82 -13.14 20.07
CA VAL A 200 37.66 -14.57 19.81
C VAL A 200 39.00 -15.30 19.75
N ALA A 201 40.10 -14.59 19.47
CA ALA A 201 41.43 -15.17 19.36
C ALA A 201 42.16 -15.35 20.71
N SER A 202 41.65 -14.82 21.83
CA SER A 202 42.29 -14.91 23.15
C SER A 202 41.58 -15.86 24.14
N ALA A 203 40.70 -16.74 23.66
CA ALA A 203 39.94 -17.69 24.49
C ALA A 203 40.20 -19.17 24.14
N GLY A 204 41.36 -19.47 23.53
CA GLY A 204 41.84 -20.83 23.26
C GLY A 204 43.11 -21.14 24.04
#